data_AF-A0A086BPA8-F1
#
_entry.id   AF-A0A086BPA8-F1
#
_cell.length_a   1.000
_cell.length_b   1.000
_cell.length_c   1.000
_cell.angle_alpha   90.00
_cell.angle_beta   90.00
_cell.angle_gamma   90.00
#
_symmetry.space_group_name_H-M   'P 1'
#
loop_
_entity.id
_entity.type
_entity.pdbx_description
1 polymer ?
#
loop_
_entity_poly.entity_id
_entity_poly.type
_entity_poly.pdbx_seq_one_letter_code
_entity_poly.pdbx_strand_id
1 'polypeptide(L)'
;MQPSLGRLFLYSTTISDVGTVRSNNQDSSFAGERLAAVCDGMGGHAGGDTASTIAIKSLAHLEKSVGSGLLPDVPVKDEGAIDGVDVGKAEDARSGSSQVGDTPRAGRDGGVAGRSRVRERSVGGAEQSQESLDIASVASTLEKSVKNAHDSIVATAKYNRSLAGMGTTLSAVVLVDDHWVCAHIGDSRAYMLREGRLRRMTHDHSYVQHLVDSGRISEGEARSHPQRNVVMRVLGDFDIDPEPDISIFKAYPGDRWLLCSDGLCGVLDDTAIEDVLVSIPNQQECARRLVGMALKAGSTDNVTAVIADATAALKLDHQIPVVGGAATSGLDVIAQNVGKQVITAPALGRVSPHPTADDGAGQTDAEADQPVVEAVSEPQDEPSVAIPAAMKDEDKGDLDTSEIPVVKKRNGQYSADPHDPEVAAFIEREKRSVTRGKNRRKMRQRLAKITIVALLVVLAIVGVSGAYQWTFSQYYIGESDGMVAIYQGVNTNLFGMSLSRTVETTDIPVSELSQNMNDKITEGVSEDSLDEARDRIGVIRRDLAKQKKDKEKESTTKRNASDTDSGRGTKS
;
A
#
# COMPACT_ATOMS: atom_id res chain seq x y z
N MET A 1 -9.51 3.06 46.74
CA MET A 1 -10.50 2.86 45.67
C MET A 1 -9.81 3.17 44.36
N GLN A 2 -9.38 2.15 43.62
CA GLN A 2 -9.00 2.35 42.21
C GLN A 2 -10.30 2.68 41.46
N PRO A 3 -10.34 3.75 40.66
CA PRO A 3 -11.51 3.99 39.82
C PRO A 3 -11.66 2.77 38.91
N SER A 4 -12.88 2.25 38.77
CA SER A 4 -13.18 1.28 37.72
C SER A 4 -12.84 1.96 36.40
N LEU A 5 -11.68 1.62 35.81
CA LEU A 5 -11.32 2.14 34.50
C LEU A 5 -12.47 1.76 33.56
N GLY A 6 -13.03 2.76 32.88
CA GLY A 6 -13.98 2.51 31.81
C GLY A 6 -13.39 1.56 30.77
N ARG A 7 -14.25 0.94 29.96
CA ARG A 7 -13.86 0.09 28.84
C ARG A 7 -12.79 0.78 27.99
N LEU A 8 -11.69 0.09 27.69
CA LEU A 8 -10.67 0.60 26.78
C LEU A 8 -11.10 0.40 25.33
N PHE A 9 -10.72 1.34 24.48
CA PHE A 9 -10.90 1.29 23.04
C PHE A 9 -9.53 1.33 22.36
N LEU A 10 -9.38 0.59 21.26
CA LEU A 10 -8.18 0.63 20.44
C LEU A 10 -8.40 1.66 19.32
N TYR A 11 -7.44 2.57 19.16
CA TYR A 11 -7.28 3.37 17.96
C TYR A 11 -5.99 2.95 17.27
N SER A 12 -6.08 2.57 15.99
CA SER A 12 -4.91 2.11 15.27
C SER A 12 -4.77 2.70 13.87
N THR A 13 -3.58 2.66 13.31
CA THR A 13 -3.33 3.04 11.92
C THR A 13 -2.11 2.28 11.41
N THR A 14 -1.99 2.16 10.09
CA THR A 14 -0.85 1.51 9.46
C THR A 14 -0.32 2.34 8.30
N ILE A 15 1.00 2.32 8.12
CA ILE A 15 1.70 2.84 6.95
C ILE A 15 2.64 1.74 6.45
N SER A 16 2.64 1.48 5.16
CA SER A 16 3.50 0.50 4.50
C SER A 16 4.06 1.10 3.22
N ASP A 17 5.36 0.91 2.98
CA ASP A 17 6.07 1.39 1.80
C ASP A 17 6.89 0.25 1.17
N VAL A 18 6.98 0.25 -0.16
CA VAL A 18 7.75 -0.75 -0.94
C VAL A 18 9.24 -0.71 -0.58
N GLY A 19 9.75 0.42 -0.09
CA GLY A 19 11.18 0.61 0.10
C GLY A 19 11.89 1.15 -1.14
N THR A 20 13.21 1.28 -1.05
CA THR A 20 14.00 1.91 -2.13
C THR A 20 14.56 0.93 -3.16
N VAL A 21 14.55 -0.37 -2.85
CA VAL A 21 15.20 -1.41 -3.68
C VAL A 21 14.21 -2.45 -4.21
N ARG A 22 13.21 -2.84 -3.43
CA ARG A 22 12.20 -3.83 -3.85
C ARG A 22 11.30 -3.26 -4.95
N SER A 23 10.79 -4.15 -5.80
CA SER A 23 9.87 -3.81 -6.90
C SER A 23 8.40 -3.99 -6.53
N ASN A 24 8.12 -4.79 -5.48
CA ASN A 24 6.79 -5.08 -4.96
C ASN A 24 6.80 -4.99 -3.43
N ASN A 25 5.63 -4.76 -2.85
CA ASN A 25 5.43 -4.83 -1.41
C ASN A 25 4.91 -6.21 -1.03
N GLN A 26 5.69 -6.96 -0.26
CA GLN A 26 5.32 -8.28 0.26
C GLN A 26 4.85 -8.21 1.71
N ASP A 27 5.01 -7.06 2.38
CA ASP A 27 4.40 -6.82 3.68
C ASP A 27 2.89 -6.67 3.54
N SER A 28 2.15 -7.09 4.55
CA SER A 28 0.73 -6.83 4.72
C SER A 28 0.45 -6.35 6.14
N SER A 29 -0.50 -5.44 6.30
CA SER A 29 -0.89 -4.95 7.63
C SER A 29 -2.37 -4.63 7.74
N PHE A 30 -2.87 -4.70 8.96
CA PHE A 30 -4.25 -4.39 9.32
C PHE A 30 -4.29 -3.55 10.60
N ALA A 31 -5.12 -2.51 10.60
CA ALA A 31 -5.31 -1.62 11.73
C ALA A 31 -6.82 -1.35 11.91
N GLY A 32 -7.45 -2.02 12.89
CA GLY A 32 -8.86 -1.89 13.22
C GLY A 32 -9.14 -1.30 14.60
N GLU A 33 -10.40 -1.43 15.05
CA GLU A 33 -10.90 -1.01 16.37
C GLU A 33 -10.60 -2.03 17.47
N ARG A 34 -10.14 -3.23 17.10
CA ARG A 34 -9.81 -4.31 18.06
C ARG A 34 -8.53 -5.05 17.73
N LEU A 35 -8.25 -5.24 16.44
CA LEU A 35 -7.09 -5.96 15.94
C LEU A 35 -6.11 -4.99 15.27
N ALA A 36 -4.83 -5.14 15.58
CA ALA A 36 -3.73 -4.60 14.79
C ALA A 36 -2.75 -5.73 14.45
N ALA A 37 -2.28 -5.80 13.21
CA ALA A 37 -1.39 -6.87 12.74
C ALA A 37 -0.43 -6.40 11.63
N VAL A 38 0.75 -6.99 11.61
CA VAL A 38 1.74 -6.88 10.53
C VAL A 38 2.25 -8.27 10.17
N CYS A 39 2.43 -8.52 8.88
CA CYS A 39 2.97 -9.74 8.32
C CYS A 39 4.00 -9.37 7.25
N ASP A 40 5.21 -9.93 7.33
CA ASP A 40 6.29 -9.74 6.37
C ASP A 40 6.38 -10.98 5.48
N GLY A 41 6.25 -10.82 4.17
CA GLY A 41 6.08 -11.91 3.21
C GLY A 41 7.39 -12.36 2.56
N MET A 42 7.62 -13.68 2.52
CA MET A 42 8.80 -14.32 1.91
C MET A 42 8.41 -15.42 0.90
N GLY A 43 9.33 -15.77 -0.02
CA GLY A 43 9.12 -16.82 -1.04
C GLY A 43 9.14 -16.35 -2.49
N GLY A 44 9.93 -15.32 -2.82
CA GLY A 44 9.96 -14.72 -4.15
C GLY A 44 8.75 -13.80 -4.42
N HIS A 45 8.78 -13.05 -5.52
CA HIS A 45 7.90 -11.88 -5.73
C HIS A 45 6.40 -12.14 -5.56
N ALA A 46 5.89 -13.30 -6.01
CA ALA A 46 4.46 -13.67 -5.93
C ALA A 46 4.09 -14.57 -4.75
N GLY A 47 5.09 -15.17 -4.07
CA GLY A 47 4.85 -16.02 -2.91
C GLY A 47 4.60 -15.21 -1.65
N GLY A 48 5.48 -14.23 -1.39
CA GLY A 48 5.46 -13.47 -0.15
C GLY A 48 4.22 -12.57 0.01
N ASP A 49 3.83 -11.86 -1.04
CA ASP A 49 2.64 -10.99 -1.04
C ASP A 49 1.34 -11.79 -0.83
N THR A 50 1.25 -12.97 -1.46
CA THR A 50 0.14 -13.91 -1.29
C THR A 50 0.09 -14.45 0.15
N ALA A 51 1.22 -14.90 0.69
CA ALA A 51 1.28 -15.45 2.04
C ALA A 51 0.90 -14.42 3.11
N SER A 52 1.48 -13.21 3.07
CA SER A 52 1.18 -12.14 4.03
C SER A 52 -0.28 -11.67 3.93
N THR A 53 -0.84 -11.64 2.71
CA THR A 53 -2.26 -11.33 2.47
C THR A 53 -3.19 -12.39 3.06
N ILE A 54 -2.89 -13.68 2.88
CA ILE A 54 -3.67 -14.78 3.46
C ILE A 54 -3.68 -14.69 4.99
N ALA A 55 -2.52 -14.38 5.59
CA ALA A 55 -2.42 -14.20 7.04
C ALA A 55 -3.33 -13.08 7.56
N ILE A 56 -3.27 -11.87 6.96
CA ILE A 56 -4.16 -10.76 7.36
C ILE A 56 -5.63 -11.12 7.16
N LYS A 57 -6.01 -11.72 6.03
CA LYS A 57 -7.39 -12.15 5.75
C LYS A 57 -7.91 -13.13 6.80
N SER A 58 -7.06 -14.05 7.23
CA SER A 58 -7.39 -15.08 8.21
C SER A 58 -7.63 -14.49 9.61
N LEU A 59 -6.93 -13.41 9.97
CA LEU A 59 -7.11 -12.74 11.26
C LEU A 59 -8.25 -11.71 11.26
N ALA A 60 -8.61 -11.15 10.10
CA ALA A 60 -9.53 -10.01 9.99
C ALA A 60 -10.92 -10.23 10.63
N HIS A 61 -11.38 -11.47 10.77
CA HIS A 61 -12.65 -11.79 11.45
C HIS A 61 -12.63 -11.51 12.96
N LEU A 62 -11.45 -11.43 13.59
CA LEU A 62 -11.29 -11.08 15.01
C LEU A 62 -11.79 -9.66 15.32
N GLU A 63 -11.84 -8.80 14.30
CA GLU A 63 -12.43 -7.47 14.39
C GLU A 63 -13.94 -7.52 14.70
N LYS A 64 -14.64 -8.59 14.30
CA LYS A 64 -16.05 -8.86 14.64
C LYS A 64 -16.24 -9.61 15.95
N SER A 65 -15.54 -10.74 16.10
CA SER A 65 -15.89 -11.80 17.07
C SER A 65 -15.69 -11.39 18.52
N VAL A 66 -14.82 -10.42 18.80
CA VAL A 66 -14.53 -9.96 20.16
C VAL A 66 -15.62 -8.98 20.69
N GLY A 67 -16.68 -8.72 19.92
CA GLY A 67 -17.74 -7.77 20.29
C GLY A 67 -19.17 -8.32 20.39
N SER A 68 -19.44 -9.54 19.91
CA SER A 68 -20.82 -10.03 19.77
C SER A 68 -21.23 -11.12 20.76
N GLY A 69 -20.32 -11.65 21.59
CA GLY A 69 -20.59 -12.89 22.35
C GLY A 69 -20.89 -14.11 21.44
N LEU A 70 -20.73 -13.95 20.13
CA LEU A 70 -20.98 -14.97 19.12
C LEU A 70 -19.65 -15.29 18.46
N LEU A 71 -19.00 -16.35 18.94
CA LEU A 71 -17.94 -17.01 18.19
C LEU A 71 -18.56 -17.48 16.87
N PRO A 72 -18.04 -17.06 15.69
CA PRO A 72 -18.46 -17.69 14.45
C PRO A 72 -17.90 -19.11 14.42
N ASP A 73 -18.78 -20.10 14.34
CA ASP A 73 -18.39 -21.42 13.84
C ASP A 73 -17.85 -21.22 12.42
N VAL A 74 -16.54 -21.38 12.26
CA VAL A 74 -15.94 -21.48 10.93
C VAL A 74 -16.41 -22.81 10.34
N PRO A 75 -17.15 -22.82 9.22
CA PRO A 75 -17.52 -24.08 8.59
C PRO A 75 -16.25 -24.70 8.01
N VAL A 76 -15.77 -25.76 8.65
CA VAL A 76 -14.83 -26.70 8.06
C VAL A 76 -15.54 -27.31 6.85
N LYS A 77 -15.09 -26.98 5.64
CA LYS A 77 -15.50 -27.73 4.45
C LYS A 77 -14.81 -29.09 4.50
N ASP A 78 -15.53 -30.10 4.95
CA ASP A 78 -15.23 -31.50 4.62
C ASP A 78 -15.48 -31.69 3.12
N GLU A 79 -14.41 -31.63 2.32
CA GLU A 79 -14.43 -32.20 0.99
C GLU A 79 -13.81 -33.60 1.03
N GLY A 80 -14.61 -34.60 0.64
CA GLY A 80 -14.09 -35.86 0.12
C GLY A 80 -14.47 -37.10 0.91
N ALA A 81 -15.74 -37.50 0.88
CA ALA A 81 -16.07 -38.91 0.93
C ALA A 81 -15.44 -39.60 -0.28
N ILE A 82 -14.39 -40.38 -0.05
CA ILE A 82 -13.96 -41.46 -0.95
C ILE A 82 -14.18 -42.78 -0.24
N ASP A 83 -15.07 -43.57 -0.82
CA ASP A 83 -15.39 -44.93 -0.43
C ASP A 83 -14.15 -45.83 -0.49
N GLY A 84 -13.99 -46.63 0.57
CA GLY A 84 -13.67 -48.05 0.47
C GLY A 84 -12.25 -48.45 0.09
N VAL A 85 -11.40 -48.70 1.10
CA VAL A 85 -10.59 -49.92 1.12
C VAL A 85 -10.60 -50.51 2.53
N ASP A 86 -11.14 -51.73 2.59
CA ASP A 86 -11.21 -52.66 3.70
C ASP A 86 -9.81 -53.20 4.05
N VAL A 87 -9.42 -53.09 5.33
CA VAL A 87 -8.46 -54.03 5.94
C VAL A 87 -8.87 -54.27 7.39
N GLY A 88 -9.68 -55.30 7.62
CA GLY A 88 -9.89 -55.86 8.95
C GLY A 88 -8.63 -56.53 9.52
N LYS A 89 -8.40 -56.38 10.83
CA LYS A 89 -8.52 -57.48 11.82
C LYS A 89 -8.14 -57.03 13.23
N ALA A 90 -8.87 -57.60 14.17
CA ALA A 90 -8.88 -57.41 15.60
C ALA A 90 -7.91 -58.35 16.35
N GLU A 91 -7.98 -58.26 17.69
CA GLU A 91 -7.46 -59.16 18.76
C GLU A 91 -6.06 -58.74 19.29
N ASP A 92 -5.78 -58.58 20.59
CA ASP A 92 -6.37 -59.14 21.82
C ASP A 92 -6.07 -58.24 23.04
N ALA A 93 -7.01 -58.12 23.97
CA ALA A 93 -6.73 -57.75 25.36
C ALA A 93 -7.71 -58.46 26.31
N ARG A 94 -7.20 -59.40 27.11
CA ARG A 94 -7.90 -59.99 28.26
C ARG A 94 -6.97 -60.15 29.45
N SER A 95 -7.61 -60.10 30.62
CA SER A 95 -7.18 -60.38 32.00
C SER A 95 -6.70 -59.14 32.78
N GLY A 96 -7.12 -58.91 34.03
CA GLY A 96 -7.66 -59.84 35.01
C GLY A 96 -8.66 -59.19 35.99
N SER A 97 -9.49 -60.07 36.54
CA SER A 97 -10.49 -59.84 37.58
C SER A 97 -9.96 -60.16 38.98
N SER A 98 -10.46 -59.48 40.00
CA SER A 98 -10.66 -59.95 41.39
C SER A 98 -11.65 -58.95 42.04
N GLN A 99 -12.93 -59.23 42.35
CA GLN A 99 -13.51 -60.11 43.40
C GLN A 99 -12.84 -59.86 44.76
N VAL A 100 -13.47 -59.60 45.92
CA VAL A 100 -14.77 -59.85 46.59
C VAL A 100 -14.83 -58.79 47.75
N GLY A 101 -15.90 -58.09 48.13
CA GLY A 101 -17.18 -58.52 48.71
C GLY A 101 -17.13 -58.51 50.24
N ASP A 102 -17.84 -57.59 50.93
CA ASP A 102 -18.68 -57.90 52.09
C ASP A 102 -19.47 -56.66 52.60
N THR A 103 -20.65 -56.94 53.16
CA THR A 103 -21.69 -55.99 53.66
C THR A 103 -21.89 -56.21 55.19
N PRO A 104 -22.92 -55.73 55.93
CA PRO A 104 -23.89 -54.62 55.79
C PRO A 104 -24.15 -53.77 57.08
N ARG A 105 -25.02 -52.75 56.95
CA ARG A 105 -26.15 -52.35 57.87
C ARG A 105 -25.95 -51.24 58.93
N ALA A 106 -26.75 -50.15 58.82
CA ALA A 106 -27.85 -49.73 59.74
C ALA A 106 -28.00 -48.20 60.00
N GLY A 107 -29.26 -47.71 60.06
CA GLY A 107 -29.75 -46.44 60.66
C GLY A 107 -30.08 -45.32 59.64
N ARG A 108 -31.33 -44.96 59.26
CA ARG A 108 -32.42 -44.22 59.98
C ARG A 108 -31.87 -42.97 60.69
N ASP A 109 -32.36 -41.72 60.54
CA ASP A 109 -33.70 -41.18 60.26
C ASP A 109 -33.65 -39.69 59.84
N GLY A 110 -34.76 -39.19 59.26
CA GLY A 110 -35.22 -37.77 59.29
C GLY A 110 -34.85 -36.90 58.08
N GLY A 111 -35.70 -36.09 57.47
CA GLY A 111 -37.13 -35.74 57.61
C GLY A 111 -37.41 -34.66 56.52
N VAL A 112 -38.33 -34.91 55.59
CA VAL A 112 -39.68 -34.31 55.46
C VAL A 112 -39.76 -32.88 54.87
N ALA A 113 -40.49 -32.83 53.75
CA ALA A 113 -41.43 -31.81 53.24
C ALA A 113 -40.96 -30.53 52.54
N GLY A 114 -41.50 -30.35 51.33
CA GLY A 114 -41.69 -29.06 50.68
C GLY A 114 -42.53 -29.18 49.42
N ARG A 115 -43.87 -29.17 49.54
CA ARG A 115 -44.80 -28.92 48.42
C ARG A 115 -45.46 -27.55 48.62
N SER A 116 -45.26 -26.69 47.62
CA SER A 116 -46.15 -25.67 47.08
C SER A 116 -46.84 -24.67 48.02
N ARG A 117 -46.54 -23.37 47.82
CA ARG A 117 -47.56 -22.37 47.51
C ARG A 117 -46.96 -21.09 46.92
N VAL A 118 -47.66 -20.60 45.90
CA VAL A 118 -47.53 -19.34 45.17
C VAL A 118 -47.87 -18.15 46.07
N ARG A 119 -47.08 -17.07 46.01
CA ARG A 119 -47.57 -15.67 45.88
C ARG A 119 -46.46 -14.60 45.73
N GLU A 120 -46.67 -13.79 44.70
CA GLU A 120 -46.49 -12.32 44.59
C GLU A 120 -45.13 -11.62 44.75
N ARG A 121 -44.73 -11.02 43.60
CA ARG A 121 -44.05 -9.74 43.35
C ARG A 121 -42.92 -9.30 44.29
N SER A 122 -41.72 -9.20 43.70
CA SER A 122 -40.88 -8.01 43.88
C SER A 122 -40.31 -7.59 42.53
N VAL A 123 -40.57 -6.34 42.17
CA VAL A 123 -39.91 -5.60 41.11
C VAL A 123 -38.50 -5.30 41.62
N GLY A 124 -37.49 -5.99 41.08
CA GLY A 124 -36.07 -5.74 41.34
C GLY A 124 -35.36 -5.76 40.00
N GLY A 125 -34.67 -4.65 39.69
CA GLY A 125 -34.13 -4.33 38.38
C GLY A 125 -33.29 -5.45 37.77
N ALA A 126 -33.47 -5.64 36.46
CA ALA A 126 -32.53 -6.38 35.64
C ALA A 126 -31.19 -5.61 35.64
N GLU A 127 -30.29 -5.97 36.53
CA GLU A 127 -28.87 -5.79 36.27
C GLU A 127 -28.54 -6.67 35.07
N GLN A 128 -28.40 -6.04 33.91
CA GLN A 128 -27.78 -6.64 32.73
C GLN A 128 -26.36 -7.02 33.11
N SER A 129 -26.14 -8.29 33.45
CA SER A 129 -24.80 -8.87 33.51
C SER A 129 -24.23 -8.85 32.10
N GLN A 130 -23.41 -7.84 31.80
CA GLN A 130 -22.55 -7.83 30.62
C GLN A 130 -21.65 -9.07 30.72
N GLU A 131 -21.85 -10.03 29.81
CA GLU A 131 -20.93 -11.15 29.64
C GLU A 131 -19.56 -10.58 29.28
N SER A 132 -18.63 -10.57 30.24
CA SER A 132 -17.22 -10.30 30.01
C SER A 132 -16.71 -11.33 29.01
N LEU A 133 -16.10 -10.89 27.91
CA LEU A 133 -15.47 -11.82 26.98
C LEU A 133 -14.32 -12.52 27.70
N ASP A 134 -14.32 -13.85 27.69
CA ASP A 134 -13.24 -14.62 28.29
C ASP A 134 -11.93 -14.39 27.52
N ILE A 135 -10.95 -13.77 28.18
CA ILE A 135 -9.63 -13.47 27.62
C ILE A 135 -8.96 -14.76 27.12
N ALA A 136 -9.16 -15.89 27.82
CA ALA A 136 -8.62 -17.18 27.41
C ALA A 136 -9.26 -17.68 26.11
N SER A 137 -10.57 -17.45 25.93
CA SER A 137 -11.26 -17.72 24.68
C SER A 137 -10.73 -16.87 23.52
N VAL A 138 -10.47 -15.58 23.74
CA VAL A 138 -9.88 -14.69 22.71
C VAL A 138 -8.46 -15.12 22.36
N ALA A 139 -7.63 -15.47 23.34
CA ALA A 139 -6.29 -15.99 23.11
C ALA A 139 -6.31 -17.29 22.30
N SER A 140 -7.18 -18.25 22.67
CA SER A 140 -7.35 -19.49 21.91
C SER A 140 -7.87 -19.23 20.49
N THR A 141 -8.76 -18.25 20.31
CA THR A 141 -9.28 -17.89 18.98
C THR A 141 -8.20 -17.26 18.12
N LEU A 142 -7.38 -16.37 18.69
CA LEU A 142 -6.24 -15.77 17.99
C LEU A 142 -5.22 -16.84 17.57
N GLU A 143 -4.86 -17.74 18.48
CA GLU A 143 -3.95 -18.86 18.19
C GLU A 143 -4.48 -19.76 17.05
N LYS A 144 -5.76 -20.18 17.12
CA LYS A 144 -6.42 -20.95 16.06
C LYS A 144 -6.45 -20.19 14.73
N SER A 145 -6.66 -18.87 14.77
CA SER A 145 -6.68 -18.03 13.56
C SER A 145 -5.31 -18.01 12.88
N VAL A 146 -4.23 -17.98 13.66
CA VAL A 146 -2.86 -18.07 13.15
C VAL A 146 -2.57 -19.46 12.56
N LYS A 147 -3.01 -20.54 13.22
CA LYS A 147 -2.90 -21.92 12.69
C LYS A 147 -3.67 -22.10 11.38
N ASN A 148 -4.90 -21.58 11.32
CA ASN A 148 -5.71 -21.59 10.09
C ASN A 148 -5.05 -20.78 8.97
N ALA A 149 -4.36 -19.68 9.30
CA ALA A 149 -3.58 -18.92 8.34
C ALA A 149 -2.43 -19.75 7.77
N HIS A 150 -1.68 -20.46 8.63
CA HIS A 150 -0.64 -21.39 8.21
C HIS A 150 -1.19 -22.45 7.25
N ASP A 151 -2.25 -23.15 7.63
CA ASP A 151 -2.87 -24.20 6.82
C ASP A 151 -3.33 -23.67 5.45
N SER A 152 -3.87 -22.45 5.42
CA SER A 152 -4.31 -21.79 4.19
C SER A 152 -3.14 -21.44 3.27
N ILE A 153 -2.00 -21.01 3.83
CA ILE A 153 -0.77 -20.74 3.08
C ILE A 153 -0.23 -22.07 2.51
N VAL A 154 -0.09 -23.10 3.35
CA VAL A 154 0.38 -24.43 2.92
C VAL A 154 -0.51 -25.01 1.82
N ALA A 155 -1.84 -24.94 1.98
CA ALA A 155 -2.77 -25.41 0.96
C ALA A 155 -2.59 -24.65 -0.36
N THR A 156 -2.48 -23.32 -0.31
CA THR A 156 -2.30 -22.48 -1.51
C THR A 156 -0.99 -22.78 -2.23
N ALA A 157 0.10 -23.00 -1.49
CA ALA A 157 1.40 -23.35 -2.05
C ALA A 157 1.38 -24.73 -2.74
N LYS A 158 0.66 -25.70 -2.15
CA LYS A 158 0.46 -27.04 -2.73
C LYS A 158 -0.34 -27.00 -4.03
N TYR A 159 -1.39 -26.18 -4.12
CA TYR A 159 -2.20 -26.06 -5.33
C TYR A 159 -1.50 -25.30 -6.44
N ASN A 160 -0.70 -24.28 -6.10
CA ASN A 160 0.01 -23.46 -7.07
C ASN A 160 1.53 -23.59 -6.88
N ARG A 161 2.14 -24.49 -7.67
CA ARG A 161 3.58 -24.78 -7.60
C ARG A 161 4.47 -23.55 -7.82
N SER A 162 3.97 -22.49 -8.45
CA SER A 162 4.71 -21.22 -8.59
C SER A 162 4.86 -20.45 -7.27
N LEU A 163 4.06 -20.81 -6.26
CA LEU A 163 4.07 -20.25 -4.90
C LEU A 163 4.76 -21.20 -3.89
N ALA A 164 5.44 -22.25 -4.37
CA ALA A 164 6.15 -23.18 -3.50
C ALA A 164 7.22 -22.45 -2.68
N GLY A 165 7.30 -22.76 -1.38
CA GLY A 165 8.20 -22.07 -0.46
C GLY A 165 7.77 -20.65 -0.11
N MET A 166 6.49 -20.30 -0.29
CA MET A 166 5.96 -19.06 0.28
C MET A 166 5.76 -19.17 1.78
N GLY A 167 5.95 -18.05 2.47
CA GLY A 167 5.63 -17.91 3.87
C GLY A 167 5.59 -16.46 4.30
N THR A 168 5.28 -16.24 5.57
CA THR A 168 5.21 -14.91 6.15
C THR A 168 5.44 -14.95 7.66
N THR A 169 5.97 -13.86 8.19
CA THR A 169 5.93 -13.58 9.63
C THR A 169 4.52 -13.13 10.03
N LEU A 170 4.24 -13.11 11.33
CA LEU A 170 3.03 -12.50 11.87
C LEU A 170 3.31 -11.93 13.24
N SER A 171 2.94 -10.67 13.45
CA SER A 171 2.83 -10.06 14.78
C SER A 171 1.49 -9.36 14.88
N ALA A 172 0.68 -9.74 15.85
CA ALA A 172 -0.66 -9.21 16.03
C ALA A 172 -0.94 -8.89 17.50
N VAL A 173 -1.75 -7.86 17.74
CA VAL A 173 -2.30 -7.53 19.06
C VAL A 173 -3.81 -7.34 18.96
N VAL A 174 -4.51 -7.84 19.97
CA VAL A 174 -5.96 -7.69 20.15
C VAL A 174 -6.22 -7.03 21.49
N LEU A 175 -7.01 -5.95 21.50
CA LEU A 175 -7.52 -5.36 22.73
C LEU A 175 -8.87 -5.99 23.09
N VAL A 176 -8.93 -6.67 24.22
CA VAL A 176 -10.16 -7.22 24.79
C VAL A 176 -10.31 -6.73 26.22
N ASP A 177 -11.42 -6.03 26.48
CA ASP A 177 -11.73 -5.39 27.77
C ASP A 177 -10.57 -4.53 28.30
N ASP A 178 -9.79 -5.04 29.23
CA ASP A 178 -8.63 -4.38 29.82
C ASP A 178 -7.34 -5.22 29.72
N HIS A 179 -7.26 -6.06 28.68
CA HIS A 179 -6.09 -6.87 28.35
C HIS A 179 -5.71 -6.78 26.87
N TRP A 180 -4.40 -6.81 26.64
CA TRP A 180 -3.79 -7.07 25.34
C TRP A 180 -3.52 -8.56 25.21
N VAL A 181 -3.93 -9.14 24.09
CA VAL A 181 -3.52 -10.48 23.66
C VAL A 181 -2.62 -10.32 22.45
N CYS A 182 -1.38 -10.78 22.54
CA CYS A 182 -0.39 -10.70 21.49
C CYS A 182 -0.09 -12.10 20.93
N ALA A 183 -0.03 -12.21 19.61
CA ALA A 183 0.45 -13.39 18.91
C ALA A 183 1.66 -13.01 18.05
N HIS A 184 2.70 -13.84 18.06
CA HIS A 184 3.94 -13.57 17.34
C HIS A 184 4.59 -14.82 16.76
N ILE A 185 5.04 -14.73 15.51
CA ILE A 185 5.92 -15.71 14.86
C ILE A 185 6.76 -15.00 13.78
N GLY A 186 8.08 -15.17 13.85
CA GLY A 186 9.03 -14.60 12.89
C GLY A 186 9.93 -13.56 13.55
N ASP A 187 10.43 -12.61 12.78
CA ASP A 187 11.38 -11.57 13.22
C ASP A 187 10.86 -10.13 13.03
N SER A 188 9.59 -9.99 12.62
CA SER A 188 8.85 -8.75 12.83
C SER A 188 8.70 -8.47 14.32
N ARG A 189 8.64 -7.20 14.73
CA ARG A 189 8.70 -6.84 16.16
C ARG A 189 7.47 -6.09 16.63
N ALA A 190 7.11 -6.35 17.89
CA ALA A 190 6.15 -5.55 18.63
C ALA A 190 6.84 -4.85 19.80
N TYR A 191 6.58 -3.54 19.92
CA TYR A 191 7.02 -2.71 21.04
C TYR A 191 5.81 -2.08 21.72
N MET A 192 5.89 -1.92 23.04
CA MET A 192 4.90 -1.20 23.83
C MET A 192 5.57 -0.03 24.54
N LEU A 193 5.07 1.18 24.30
CA LEU A 193 5.39 2.38 25.03
C LEU A 193 4.38 2.55 26.17
N ARG A 194 4.88 2.61 27.40
CA ARG A 194 4.09 2.88 28.61
C ARG A 194 4.87 3.82 29.51
N GLU A 195 4.22 4.89 29.98
CA GLU A 195 4.83 5.90 30.87
C GLU A 195 6.16 6.47 30.30
N GLY A 196 6.21 6.66 28.98
CA GLY A 196 7.38 7.19 28.29
C GLY A 196 8.58 6.24 28.21
N ARG A 197 8.39 4.94 28.47
CA ARG A 197 9.42 3.91 28.32
C ARG A 197 9.04 2.88 27.27
N LEU A 198 9.92 2.64 26.32
CA LEU A 198 9.76 1.61 25.30
C LEU A 198 10.16 0.24 25.84
N ARG A 199 9.34 -0.77 25.58
CA ARG A 199 9.66 -2.17 25.85
C ARG A 199 9.39 -3.01 24.62
N ARG A 200 10.37 -3.79 24.19
CA ARG A 200 10.17 -4.84 23.20
C ARG A 200 9.36 -5.97 23.83
N MET A 201 8.29 -6.39 23.16
CA MET A 201 7.31 -7.35 23.66
C MET A 201 7.44 -8.72 22.98
N THR A 202 8.09 -8.77 21.81
CA THR A 202 8.34 -10.00 21.06
C THR A 202 9.80 -10.40 21.10
N HIS A 203 10.05 -11.70 20.93
CA HIS A 203 11.39 -12.28 20.82
C HIS A 203 11.55 -12.86 19.42
N ASP A 204 12.56 -12.43 18.66
CA ASP A 204 12.65 -12.80 17.24
C ASP A 204 12.91 -14.30 17.09
N HIS A 205 12.16 -14.95 16.22
CA HIS A 205 12.43 -16.32 15.79
C HIS A 205 13.45 -16.34 14.65
N SER A 206 14.63 -15.76 14.88
CA SER A 206 15.71 -15.68 13.89
C SER A 206 16.97 -16.43 14.34
N TYR A 207 17.81 -16.78 13.37
CA TYR A 207 19.07 -17.47 13.64
C TYR A 207 20.01 -16.64 14.51
N VAL A 208 20.08 -15.33 14.25
CA VAL A 208 20.92 -14.42 15.05
C VAL A 208 20.40 -14.25 16.47
N GLN A 209 19.08 -14.26 16.69
CA GLN A 209 18.51 -14.24 18.03
C GLN A 209 18.87 -15.52 18.80
N HIS A 210 18.81 -16.68 18.15
CA HIS A 210 19.29 -17.94 18.75
C HIS A 210 20.78 -17.90 19.14
N LEU A 211 21.63 -17.26 18.33
CA LEU A 211 23.05 -17.08 18.65
C LEU A 211 23.26 -16.14 19.85
N VAL A 212 22.45 -15.08 19.96
CA VAL A 212 22.45 -14.18 21.12
C VAL A 212 22.01 -14.92 22.38
N ASP A 213 20.89 -15.64 22.32
CA ASP A 213 20.33 -16.36 23.47
C ASP A 213 21.26 -17.46 23.98
N SER A 214 22.01 -18.10 23.07
CA SER A 214 23.03 -19.09 23.41
C SER A 214 24.37 -18.48 23.85
N GLY A 215 24.48 -17.15 23.91
CA GLY A 215 25.69 -16.43 24.32
C GLY A 215 26.86 -16.54 23.34
N ARG A 216 26.59 -16.91 22.08
CA ARG A 216 27.62 -17.06 21.03
C ARG A 216 28.02 -15.74 20.40
N ILE A 217 27.09 -14.78 20.35
CA ILE A 217 27.31 -13.41 19.88
C ILE A 217 26.59 -12.43 20.80
N SER A 218 27.01 -11.17 20.77
CA SER A 218 26.31 -10.06 21.41
C SER A 218 25.18 -9.51 20.54
N GLU A 219 24.25 -8.76 21.15
CA GLU A 219 23.18 -8.05 20.42
C GLU A 219 23.72 -7.06 19.37
N GLY A 220 24.86 -6.43 19.65
CA GLY A 220 25.53 -5.53 18.70
C GLY A 220 26.07 -6.26 17.48
N GLU A 221 26.68 -7.43 17.68
CA GLU A 221 27.19 -8.27 16.59
C GLU A 221 26.07 -8.83 15.72
N ALA A 222 24.94 -9.20 16.32
CA ALA A 222 23.76 -9.72 15.63
C ALA A 222 23.28 -8.81 14.49
N ARG A 223 23.31 -7.48 14.69
CA ARG A 223 22.88 -6.47 13.69
C ARG A 223 23.70 -6.51 12.40
N SER A 224 24.99 -6.82 12.51
CA SER A 224 25.93 -6.87 11.37
C SER A 224 26.18 -8.28 10.84
N HIS A 225 25.51 -9.29 11.41
CA HIS A 225 25.78 -10.68 11.10
C HIS A 225 25.40 -11.02 9.64
N PRO A 226 26.21 -11.82 8.92
CA PRO A 226 25.92 -12.20 7.53
C PRO A 226 24.58 -12.91 7.35
N GLN A 227 24.17 -13.70 8.35
CA GLN A 227 22.91 -14.47 8.37
C GLN A 227 21.81 -13.79 9.19
N ARG A 228 21.80 -12.45 9.29
CA ARG A 228 20.79 -11.72 10.08
C ARG A 228 19.37 -11.85 9.54
N ASN A 229 19.21 -12.11 8.25
CA ASN A 229 17.91 -12.28 7.57
C ASN A 229 17.41 -13.75 7.57
N VAL A 230 18.03 -14.63 8.37
CA VAL A 230 17.63 -16.05 8.43
C VAL A 230 16.61 -16.24 9.55
N VAL A 231 15.34 -16.42 9.15
CA VAL A 231 14.23 -16.70 10.06
C VAL A 231 14.11 -18.20 10.31
N MET A 232 13.83 -18.58 11.56
CA MET A 232 13.78 -19.96 12.05
C MET A 232 12.36 -20.48 12.27
N ARG A 233 11.36 -19.59 12.47
CA ARG A 233 9.93 -19.94 12.56
C ARG A 233 9.11 -18.93 11.76
N VAL A 234 8.30 -19.40 10.82
CA VAL A 234 7.39 -18.59 9.99
C VAL A 234 6.14 -19.40 9.66
N LEU A 235 5.07 -18.73 9.23
CA LEU A 235 3.91 -19.40 8.66
C LEU A 235 4.20 -19.69 7.18
N GLY A 236 4.11 -20.93 6.72
CA GLY A 236 4.30 -21.21 5.30
C GLY A 236 4.50 -22.68 4.95
N ASP A 237 4.80 -22.93 3.68
CA ASP A 237 5.06 -24.25 3.11
C ASP A 237 6.47 -24.76 3.44
N PHE A 238 6.85 -24.65 4.71
CA PHE A 238 8.12 -25.12 5.25
C PHE A 238 7.84 -26.20 6.31
N ASP A 239 8.71 -27.20 6.38
CA ASP A 239 8.67 -28.22 7.45
C ASP A 239 9.27 -27.67 8.74
N ILE A 240 8.61 -26.66 9.30
CA ILE A 240 9.02 -25.89 10.48
C ILE A 240 7.81 -25.75 11.41
N ASP A 241 8.05 -25.77 12.71
CA ASP A 241 7.02 -25.58 13.73
C ASP A 241 6.28 -24.23 13.57
N PRO A 242 4.97 -24.24 13.24
CA PRO A 242 4.19 -23.03 13.02
C PRO A 242 3.51 -22.52 14.29
N GLU A 243 3.80 -23.10 15.46
CA GLU A 243 3.20 -22.66 16.71
C GLU A 243 3.51 -21.18 16.95
N PRO A 244 2.52 -20.31 17.23
CA PRO A 244 2.78 -18.92 17.56
C PRO A 244 3.04 -18.75 19.06
N ASP A 245 3.83 -17.73 19.40
CA ASP A 245 3.98 -17.30 20.78
C ASP A 245 2.77 -16.46 21.18
N ILE A 246 2.02 -16.88 22.21
CA ILE A 246 0.84 -16.16 22.74
C ILE A 246 1.18 -15.53 24.09
N SER A 247 0.96 -14.23 24.22
CA SER A 247 1.19 -13.48 25.46
C SER A 247 -0.01 -12.62 25.82
N ILE A 248 -0.34 -12.56 27.12
CA ILE A 248 -1.45 -11.76 27.65
C ILE A 248 -0.89 -10.72 28.62
N PHE A 249 -1.26 -9.46 28.41
CA PHE A 249 -0.80 -8.34 29.24
C PHE A 249 -1.98 -7.51 29.72
N LYS A 250 -1.86 -6.94 30.92
CA LYS A 250 -2.83 -5.93 31.39
C LYS A 250 -2.69 -4.66 30.54
N ALA A 251 -3.81 -4.18 30.01
CA ALA A 251 -3.89 -2.94 29.26
C ALA A 251 -4.16 -1.75 30.19
N TYR A 252 -3.52 -0.63 29.90
CA TYR A 252 -3.73 0.64 30.58
C TYR A 252 -4.02 1.75 29.54
N PRO A 253 -4.79 2.78 29.91
CA PRO A 253 -4.97 3.96 29.07
C PRO A 253 -3.62 4.60 28.76
N GLY A 254 -3.40 4.94 27.50
CA GLY A 254 -2.15 5.51 27.03
C GLY A 254 -1.08 4.48 26.66
N ASP A 255 -1.35 3.17 26.81
CA ASP A 255 -0.52 2.16 26.18
C ASP A 255 -0.51 2.40 24.66
N ARG A 256 0.70 2.48 24.10
CA ARG A 256 0.91 2.63 22.66
C ARG A 256 1.76 1.47 22.15
N TRP A 257 1.25 0.76 21.17
CA TRP A 257 1.94 -0.31 20.47
C TRP A 257 2.51 0.18 19.14
N LEU A 258 3.70 -0.32 18.83
CA LEU A 258 4.27 -0.33 17.48
C LEU A 258 4.43 -1.78 17.05
N LEU A 259 3.81 -2.18 15.96
CA LEU A 259 4.14 -3.41 15.23
C LEU A 259 4.89 -3.02 13.96
N CYS A 260 6.00 -3.66 13.66
CA CYS A 260 6.80 -3.33 12.49
C CYS A 260 7.47 -4.54 11.83
N SER A 261 7.64 -4.48 10.51
CA SER A 261 8.45 -5.42 9.74
C SER A 261 9.96 -5.18 9.96
N ASP A 262 10.78 -6.12 9.49
CA ASP A 262 12.23 -6.08 9.66
C ASP A 262 12.86 -4.87 8.94
N GLY A 263 12.23 -4.38 7.87
CA GLY A 263 12.67 -3.20 7.13
C GLY A 263 12.65 -1.91 7.96
N LEU A 264 11.96 -1.89 9.09
CA LEU A 264 12.01 -0.80 10.08
C LEU A 264 12.99 -1.12 11.21
N CYS A 265 12.78 -2.21 11.95
CA CYS A 265 13.56 -2.54 13.15
C CYS A 265 14.95 -3.12 12.86
N GLY A 266 15.23 -3.45 11.59
CA GLY A 266 16.55 -3.82 11.10
C GLY A 266 17.47 -2.62 10.82
N VAL A 267 16.91 -1.41 10.66
CA VAL A 267 17.69 -0.18 10.38
C VAL A 267 17.59 0.87 11.47
N LEU A 268 16.47 0.93 12.20
CA LEU A 268 16.31 1.84 13.33
C LEU A 268 16.69 1.13 14.63
N ASP A 269 17.35 1.84 15.54
CA ASP A 269 17.58 1.37 16.90
C ASP A 269 16.37 1.69 17.80
N ASP A 270 16.31 0.99 18.93
CA ASP A 270 15.19 1.10 19.86
C ASP A 270 15.09 2.52 20.46
N THR A 271 16.22 3.23 20.60
CA THR A 271 16.26 4.62 21.07
C THR A 271 15.59 5.59 20.10
N ALA A 272 15.87 5.47 18.81
CA ALA A 272 15.23 6.29 17.78
C ALA A 272 13.73 5.98 17.68
N ILE A 273 13.34 4.71 17.86
CA ILE A 273 11.94 4.30 17.90
C ILE A 273 11.23 4.93 19.11
N GLU A 274 11.84 4.85 20.30
CA GLU A 274 11.33 5.42 21.54
C GLU A 274 11.12 6.93 21.43
N ASP A 275 12.13 7.65 20.95
CA ASP A 275 12.09 9.10 20.75
C ASP A 275 10.89 9.53 19.89
N VAL A 276 10.63 8.80 18.79
CA VAL A 276 9.52 9.12 17.89
C VAL A 276 8.16 8.80 18.53
N LEU A 277 8.03 7.62 19.16
CA LEU A 277 6.78 7.20 19.80
C LEU A 277 6.37 8.14 20.95
N VAL A 278 7.36 8.67 21.70
CA VAL A 278 7.16 9.66 22.76
C VAL A 278 6.84 11.04 22.20
N SER A 279 7.57 11.48 21.17
CA SER A 279 7.50 12.88 20.70
C SER A 279 6.29 13.18 19.81
N ILE A 280 5.68 12.17 19.17
CA ILE A 280 4.60 12.37 18.19
C ILE A 280 3.29 11.74 18.68
N PRO A 281 2.36 12.52 19.24
CA PRO A 281 1.09 11.99 19.75
C PRO A 281 0.14 11.48 18.66
N ASN A 282 0.17 12.04 17.46
CA ASN A 282 -0.71 11.59 16.37
C ASN A 282 -0.19 10.27 15.77
N GLN A 283 -1.04 9.24 15.74
CA GLN A 283 -0.66 7.88 15.35
C GLN A 283 -0.21 7.81 13.89
N GLN A 284 -0.91 8.48 12.99
CA GLN A 284 -0.62 8.45 11.55
C GLN A 284 0.69 9.18 11.25
N GLU A 285 0.90 10.34 11.85
CA GLU A 285 2.14 11.09 11.74
C GLU A 285 3.32 10.31 12.34
N CYS A 286 3.10 9.61 13.46
CA CYS A 286 4.10 8.74 14.08
C CYS A 286 4.51 7.60 13.15
N ALA A 287 3.54 6.84 12.63
CA ALA A 287 3.78 5.75 11.67
C ALA A 287 4.53 6.26 10.43
N ARG A 288 4.07 7.37 9.85
CA ARG A 288 4.68 8.02 8.68
C ARG A 288 6.10 8.47 8.96
N ARG A 289 6.37 9.03 10.15
CA ARG A 289 7.71 9.48 10.55
C ARG A 289 8.66 8.30 10.69
N LEU A 290 8.24 7.20 11.33
CA LEU A 290 9.05 5.99 11.50
C LEU A 290 9.42 5.36 10.16
N VAL A 291 8.43 5.12 9.29
CA VAL A 291 8.69 4.59 7.93
C VAL A 291 9.60 5.54 7.14
N GLY A 292 9.32 6.84 7.18
CA GLY A 292 10.18 7.84 6.54
C GLY A 292 11.61 7.91 7.11
N MET A 293 11.82 7.58 8.38
CA MET A 293 13.15 7.47 8.99
C MET A 293 13.88 6.22 8.50
N ALA A 294 13.21 5.07 8.47
CA ALA A 294 13.79 3.83 7.97
C ALA A 294 14.23 3.95 6.50
N LEU A 295 13.40 4.58 5.64
CA LEU A 295 13.75 4.86 4.25
C LEU A 295 14.98 5.78 4.14
N LYS A 296 15.05 6.83 4.97
CA LYS A 296 16.21 7.75 5.00
C LYS A 296 17.48 7.10 5.56
N ALA A 297 17.34 6.14 6.47
CA ALA A 297 18.42 5.34 7.02
C ALA A 297 18.96 4.30 6.01
N GLY A 298 18.30 4.14 4.85
CA GLY A 298 18.74 3.27 3.78
C GLY A 298 18.15 1.86 3.86
N SER A 299 16.94 1.70 4.40
CA SER A 299 16.25 0.41 4.35
C SER A 299 16.11 -0.08 2.91
N THR A 300 16.57 -1.31 2.68
CA THR A 300 16.52 -1.97 1.38
C THR A 300 15.30 -2.88 1.23
N ASP A 301 14.49 -3.00 2.27
CA ASP A 301 13.31 -3.88 2.30
C ASP A 301 11.99 -3.12 2.25
N ASN A 302 10.89 -3.87 2.19
CA ASN A 302 9.57 -3.34 2.49
C ASN A 302 9.56 -2.81 3.94
N VAL A 303 8.86 -1.69 4.16
CA VAL A 303 8.86 -1.02 5.46
C VAL A 303 7.44 -0.78 5.90
N THR A 304 7.03 -1.46 6.97
CA THR A 304 5.68 -1.37 7.51
C THR A 304 5.68 -1.04 8.99
N ALA A 305 4.79 -0.13 9.39
CA ALA A 305 4.57 0.27 10.78
C ALA A 305 3.07 0.37 11.08
N VAL A 306 2.63 -0.29 12.15
CA VAL A 306 1.29 -0.20 12.70
C VAL A 306 1.37 0.43 14.09
N ILE A 307 0.65 1.52 14.30
CA ILE A 307 0.53 2.18 15.62
C ILE A 307 -0.84 1.85 16.19
N ALA A 308 -0.89 1.46 17.47
CA ALA A 308 -2.10 1.04 18.15
C ALA A 308 -2.16 1.57 19.60
N ASP A 309 -3.08 2.48 19.89
CA ASP A 309 -3.24 3.13 21.19
C ASP A 309 -4.47 2.61 21.94
N ALA A 310 -4.32 2.27 23.22
CA ALA A 310 -5.46 2.09 24.12
C ALA A 310 -5.91 3.43 24.71
N THR A 311 -7.18 3.79 24.50
CA THR A 311 -7.79 4.99 25.08
C THR A 311 -8.97 4.65 25.99
N ALA A 312 -9.15 5.44 27.04
CA ALA A 312 -10.31 5.40 27.92
C ALA A 312 -11.43 6.38 27.51
N ALA A 313 -11.22 7.16 26.45
CA ALA A 313 -12.19 8.16 26.01
C ALA A 313 -13.47 7.49 25.45
N LEU A 314 -14.62 8.16 25.65
CA LEU A 314 -15.89 7.82 24.99
C LEU A 314 -15.63 7.64 23.49
N LYS A 315 -15.84 6.41 22.99
CA LYS A 315 -15.81 5.99 21.59
C LYS A 315 -15.92 7.20 20.64
N LEU A 316 -14.78 7.72 20.14
CA LEU A 316 -14.83 8.59 18.96
C LEU A 316 -15.47 7.76 17.85
N ASP A 317 -16.19 8.44 16.95
CA ASP A 317 -16.86 7.86 15.80
C ASP A 317 -16.11 6.67 15.20
N HIS A 318 -16.87 5.62 14.88
CA HIS A 318 -16.37 4.33 14.39
C HIS A 318 -15.12 4.47 13.50
N GLN A 319 -14.00 3.90 13.97
CA GLN A 319 -12.78 3.91 13.18
C GLN A 319 -12.97 2.95 12.00
N ILE A 320 -12.80 3.49 10.79
CA ILE A 320 -12.73 2.67 9.59
C ILE A 320 -11.41 1.91 9.60
N PRO A 321 -11.40 0.57 9.57
CA PRO A 321 -10.16 -0.18 9.56
C PRO A 321 -9.33 0.11 8.31
N VAL A 322 -8.02 0.15 8.49
CA VAL A 322 -7.03 0.49 7.47
C VAL A 322 -6.20 -0.73 7.14
N VAL A 323 -6.02 -1.00 5.85
CA VAL A 323 -5.21 -2.10 5.32
C VAL A 323 -4.00 -1.53 4.57
N GLY A 324 -2.80 -2.03 4.85
CA GLY A 324 -1.57 -1.61 4.18
C GLY A 324 -0.86 -2.77 3.48
N GLY A 325 0.02 -2.44 2.53
CA GLY A 325 0.87 -3.41 1.83
C GLY A 325 0.12 -4.28 0.82
N ALA A 326 0.58 -5.51 0.58
CA ALA A 326 0.01 -6.45 -0.39
C ALA A 326 -1.48 -6.74 -0.16
N ALA A 327 -1.92 -6.75 1.10
CA ALA A 327 -3.31 -7.00 1.48
C ALA A 327 -4.31 -5.99 0.90
N THR A 328 -3.88 -4.84 0.39
CA THR A 328 -4.77 -3.89 -0.32
C THR A 328 -5.37 -4.46 -1.60
N SER A 329 -4.74 -5.48 -2.20
CA SER A 329 -5.30 -6.22 -3.35
C SER A 329 -6.53 -7.06 -2.99
N GLY A 330 -6.74 -7.34 -1.69
CA GLY A 330 -7.80 -8.21 -1.18
C GLY A 330 -8.85 -7.50 -0.33
N LEU A 331 -9.04 -6.18 -0.50
CA LEU A 331 -9.90 -5.34 0.34
C LEU A 331 -11.32 -5.89 0.48
N ASP A 332 -11.93 -6.37 -0.61
CA ASP A 332 -13.33 -6.85 -0.57
C ASP A 332 -13.50 -8.05 0.37
N VAL A 333 -12.57 -9.00 0.34
CA VAL A 333 -12.59 -10.17 1.22
C VAL A 333 -12.35 -9.74 2.67
N ILE A 334 -11.44 -8.79 2.90
CA ILE A 334 -11.19 -8.24 4.23
C ILE A 334 -12.44 -7.50 4.75
N ALA A 335 -13.07 -6.67 3.92
CA ALA A 335 -14.32 -5.96 4.24
C ALA A 335 -15.45 -6.95 4.59
N GLN A 336 -15.55 -8.06 3.86
CA GLN A 336 -16.52 -9.12 4.15
C GLN A 336 -16.22 -9.80 5.49
N ASN A 337 -14.95 -10.17 5.75
CA ASN A 337 -14.52 -10.78 7.01
C ASN A 337 -14.74 -9.84 8.20
N VAL A 338 -14.48 -8.55 8.02
CA VAL A 338 -14.64 -7.48 9.03
C VAL A 338 -16.10 -7.02 9.17
N GLY A 339 -16.93 -7.13 8.13
CA GLY A 339 -18.36 -6.77 8.12
C GLY A 339 -18.66 -5.28 8.15
N LYS A 340 -17.67 -4.45 7.83
CA LYS A 340 -17.77 -2.99 7.67
C LYS A 340 -16.80 -2.55 6.57
N GLN A 341 -16.94 -1.31 6.12
CA GLN A 341 -16.02 -0.72 5.16
C GLN A 341 -14.60 -0.72 5.72
N VAL A 342 -13.62 -0.98 4.85
CA VAL A 342 -12.19 -0.84 5.12
C VAL A 342 -11.57 0.06 4.06
N ILE A 343 -10.48 0.74 4.39
CA ILE A 343 -9.77 1.65 3.49
C ILE A 343 -8.31 1.24 3.35
N THR A 344 -7.66 1.72 2.30
CA THR A 344 -6.22 1.54 2.12
C THR A 344 -5.43 2.54 2.95
N ALA A 345 -4.25 2.12 3.41
CA ALA A 345 -3.28 3.00 4.03
C ALA A 345 -2.86 4.12 3.06
N PRO A 346 -2.73 5.37 3.53
CA PRO A 346 -2.30 6.46 2.69
C PRO A 346 -0.85 6.24 2.25
N ALA A 347 -0.58 6.49 0.96
CA ALA A 347 0.78 6.44 0.44
C ALA A 347 1.65 7.49 1.13
N LEU A 348 2.91 7.15 1.37
CA LEU A 348 3.91 8.13 1.76
C LEU A 348 4.09 9.12 0.60
N GLY A 349 3.44 10.28 0.72
CA GLY A 349 3.64 11.37 -0.23
C GLY A 349 5.13 11.67 -0.31
N ARG A 350 5.76 11.34 -1.45
CA ARG A 350 7.10 11.83 -1.75
C ARG A 350 6.97 13.34 -1.75
N VAL A 351 7.58 13.99 -0.75
CA VAL A 351 7.65 15.46 -0.70
C VAL A 351 8.53 15.88 -1.87
N SER A 352 7.91 16.05 -3.03
CA SER A 352 8.45 16.90 -4.09
C SER A 352 8.40 18.33 -3.56
N PRO A 353 9.51 19.08 -3.57
CA PRO A 353 9.44 20.51 -3.31
C PRO A 353 8.78 21.13 -4.54
N HIS A 354 7.46 21.38 -4.48
CA HIS A 354 6.71 22.53 -5.03
C HIS A 354 5.19 22.26 -5.04
N PRO A 355 4.33 23.26 -4.75
CA PRO A 355 2.89 23.11 -4.66
C PRO A 355 2.16 23.50 -5.95
N THR A 356 1.03 22.83 -6.23
CA THR A 356 -0.26 23.29 -6.82
C THR A 356 -1.00 22.04 -7.32
N ALA A 357 -2.11 21.64 -6.70
CA ALA A 357 -3.49 22.11 -6.89
C ALA A 357 -4.24 21.30 -7.97
N ASP A 358 -5.23 20.55 -7.46
CA ASP A 358 -6.54 20.22 -8.02
C ASP A 358 -6.71 19.37 -9.30
N ASP A 359 -7.91 18.80 -9.36
CA ASP A 359 -8.55 17.98 -10.41
C ASP A 359 -8.20 16.48 -10.37
N GLY A 360 -9.15 15.55 -10.31
CA GLY A 360 -10.54 15.58 -10.75
C GLY A 360 -10.80 14.29 -11.55
N ALA A 361 -11.86 13.59 -11.19
CA ALA A 361 -12.32 12.28 -11.65
C ALA A 361 -12.11 11.88 -13.13
N GLY A 362 -12.01 10.56 -13.38
CA GLY A 362 -12.29 9.97 -14.69
C GLY A 362 -11.97 8.48 -14.83
N GLN A 363 -12.96 7.62 -14.58
CA GLN A 363 -13.01 6.23 -15.04
C GLN A 363 -12.94 6.13 -16.56
N THR A 364 -12.31 5.07 -17.10
CA THR A 364 -12.88 4.25 -18.19
C THR A 364 -12.14 2.92 -18.30
N ASP A 365 -12.92 1.85 -18.33
CA ASP A 365 -12.58 0.47 -18.69
C ASP A 365 -12.09 0.35 -20.15
N ALA A 366 -11.21 -0.61 -20.43
CA ALA A 366 -11.07 -1.20 -21.76
C ALA A 366 -10.41 -2.60 -21.69
N GLU A 367 -11.20 -3.59 -22.06
CA GLU A 367 -10.91 -5.01 -22.26
C GLU A 367 -10.41 -5.28 -23.70
N ALA A 368 -9.93 -6.51 -23.97
CA ALA A 368 -9.47 -7.10 -25.25
C ALA A 368 -7.97 -6.88 -25.60
N ASP A 369 -7.22 -7.81 -26.20
CA ASP A 369 -7.53 -9.01 -26.98
C ASP A 369 -6.27 -9.91 -27.09
N GLN A 370 -6.44 -11.23 -27.23
CA GLN A 370 -5.34 -12.19 -27.49
C GLN A 370 -5.17 -12.44 -29.00
N PRO A 371 -3.99 -12.89 -29.47
CA PRO A 371 -3.91 -13.62 -30.73
C PRO A 371 -3.30 -15.03 -30.60
N VAL A 372 -3.95 -15.94 -31.33
CA VAL A 372 -3.63 -17.34 -31.62
C VAL A 372 -2.60 -17.43 -32.75
N VAL A 373 -1.64 -18.38 -32.72
CA VAL A 373 -0.94 -18.89 -33.93
C VAL A 373 -0.44 -20.34 -33.80
N GLU A 374 -0.45 -21.01 -34.95
CA GLU A 374 -0.47 -22.44 -35.29
C GLU A 374 0.82 -23.27 -35.11
N ALA A 375 0.63 -24.59 -35.19
CA ALA A 375 1.59 -25.69 -35.09
C ALA A 375 2.36 -26.00 -36.39
N VAL A 376 3.60 -26.51 -36.24
CA VAL A 376 4.39 -27.19 -37.30
C VAL A 376 5.15 -28.38 -36.70
N SER A 377 5.26 -29.48 -37.46
CA SER A 377 5.63 -30.84 -37.03
C SER A 377 7.07 -31.29 -37.42
N GLU A 378 7.70 -32.08 -36.51
CA GLU A 378 8.70 -33.20 -36.65
C GLU A 378 10.12 -32.97 -37.24
N PRO A 379 11.17 -33.82 -36.99
CA PRO A 379 11.22 -35.20 -36.42
C PRO A 379 12.29 -35.51 -35.33
N GLN A 380 12.32 -36.78 -34.89
CA GLN A 380 13.00 -37.41 -33.74
C GLN A 380 14.47 -37.82 -33.95
N ASP A 381 15.30 -37.70 -32.90
CA ASP A 381 16.19 -38.74 -32.31
C ASP A 381 17.22 -38.12 -31.31
N GLU A 382 16.94 -38.15 -30.00
CA GLU A 382 17.93 -37.97 -28.90
C GLU A 382 17.40 -38.58 -27.58
N PRO A 383 18.28 -38.99 -26.64
CA PRO A 383 17.92 -39.81 -25.47
C PRO A 383 16.99 -39.08 -24.48
N SER A 384 15.95 -39.78 -24.02
CA SER A 384 14.86 -39.22 -23.22
C SER A 384 15.05 -39.36 -21.70
N VAL A 385 14.63 -38.33 -20.99
CA VAL A 385 14.40 -38.34 -19.53
C VAL A 385 12.96 -38.80 -19.30
N ALA A 386 12.76 -39.83 -18.48
CA ALA A 386 11.43 -40.19 -18.00
C ALA A 386 11.06 -39.27 -16.81
N ILE A 387 10.28 -38.22 -17.09
CA ILE A 387 9.52 -37.45 -16.10
C ILE A 387 8.05 -37.60 -16.48
N PRO A 388 7.13 -37.91 -15.54
CA PRO A 388 5.69 -37.99 -15.84
C PRO A 388 5.18 -36.69 -16.46
N ALA A 389 4.36 -36.82 -17.50
CA ALA A 389 3.91 -35.73 -18.35
C ALA A 389 2.97 -34.75 -17.63
N ALA A 390 3.51 -33.60 -17.21
CA ALA A 390 2.77 -32.34 -17.09
C ALA A 390 3.78 -31.20 -16.90
N MET A 391 4.31 -30.67 -18.00
CA MET A 391 4.88 -29.31 -18.08
C MET A 391 5.31 -29.06 -19.53
N LYS A 392 4.53 -28.24 -20.23
CA LYS A 392 5.00 -27.48 -21.38
C LYS A 392 4.83 -26.01 -20.99
N ASP A 393 5.96 -25.31 -21.03
CA ASP A 393 6.17 -23.86 -21.01
C ASP A 393 5.60 -23.07 -19.81
N GLU A 394 6.47 -22.58 -18.91
CA GLU A 394 6.95 -21.19 -18.91
C GLU A 394 7.81 -20.84 -17.65
N ASP A 395 8.76 -19.93 -17.89
CA ASP A 395 9.62 -19.14 -16.99
C ASP A 395 10.49 -19.83 -15.91
N LYS A 396 11.72 -20.20 -16.31
CA LYS A 396 12.85 -20.42 -15.39
C LYS A 396 13.46 -19.08 -14.97
N GLY A 397 13.06 -18.59 -13.80
CA GLY A 397 13.79 -17.59 -13.02
C GLY A 397 15.11 -18.16 -12.48
N ASP A 398 16.10 -17.27 -12.27
CA ASP A 398 17.42 -17.59 -11.71
C ASP A 398 17.26 -18.42 -10.43
N LEU A 399 17.63 -19.69 -10.50
CA LEU A 399 17.84 -20.56 -9.36
C LEU A 399 19.34 -20.62 -9.13
N ASP A 400 19.80 -19.93 -8.09
CA ASP A 400 21.13 -20.11 -7.51
C ASP A 400 21.09 -21.34 -6.58
N THR A 401 20.64 -22.49 -7.09
CA THR A 401 20.68 -23.76 -6.37
C THR A 401 21.91 -24.54 -6.80
N SER A 402 22.83 -24.66 -5.84
CA SER A 402 23.90 -25.66 -5.79
C SER A 402 23.36 -27.08 -5.62
N GLU A 403 22.33 -27.45 -6.38
CA GLU A 403 21.81 -28.83 -6.43
C GLU A 403 22.39 -29.53 -7.67
N ILE A 404 23.18 -30.58 -7.44
CA ILE A 404 23.79 -31.36 -8.51
C ILE A 404 22.69 -32.25 -9.13
N PRO A 405 22.39 -32.14 -10.44
CA PRO A 405 21.33 -32.90 -11.07
C PRO A 405 21.69 -34.39 -11.12
N VAL A 406 20.74 -35.26 -10.77
CA VAL A 406 20.91 -36.72 -10.84
C VAL A 406 20.71 -37.19 -12.28
N VAL A 407 21.77 -37.61 -12.94
CA VAL A 407 21.75 -38.07 -14.35
C VAL A 407 21.65 -39.59 -14.39
N LYS A 408 20.73 -40.10 -15.22
CA LYS A 408 20.64 -41.54 -15.54
C LYS A 408 21.61 -41.86 -16.67
N LYS A 409 22.60 -42.69 -16.38
CA LYS A 409 23.60 -43.16 -17.34
C LYS A 409 23.01 -44.09 -18.39
N ARG A 410 23.72 -44.27 -19.51
CA ARG A 410 23.35 -45.24 -20.57
C ARG A 410 23.23 -46.69 -20.08
N ASN A 411 23.91 -47.05 -19.00
CA ASN A 411 23.81 -48.38 -18.37
C ASN A 411 22.63 -48.53 -17.39
N GLY A 412 21.78 -47.49 -17.24
CA GLY A 412 20.61 -47.49 -16.37
C GLY A 412 20.86 -47.04 -14.93
N GLN A 413 22.11 -46.75 -14.54
CA GLN A 413 22.49 -46.32 -13.20
C GLN A 413 22.33 -44.80 -13.01
N TYR A 414 21.86 -44.36 -11.85
CA TYR A 414 21.72 -42.95 -11.50
C TYR A 414 22.99 -42.45 -10.79
N SER A 415 23.52 -41.29 -11.18
CA SER A 415 24.72 -40.69 -10.61
C SER A 415 24.51 -39.20 -10.34
N ALA A 416 24.95 -38.75 -9.17
CA ALA A 416 24.97 -37.35 -8.74
C ALA A 416 26.40 -36.86 -8.45
N ASP A 417 27.41 -37.61 -8.89
CA ASP A 417 28.82 -37.27 -8.66
C ASP A 417 29.29 -36.21 -9.68
N PRO A 418 29.79 -35.03 -9.24
CA PRO A 418 30.33 -33.98 -10.11
C PRO A 418 31.54 -34.39 -10.96
N HIS A 419 32.27 -35.45 -10.58
CA HIS A 419 33.45 -35.93 -11.30
C HIS A 419 33.11 -36.99 -12.35
N ASP A 420 31.82 -37.30 -12.53
CA ASP A 420 31.34 -38.23 -13.54
C ASP A 420 31.34 -37.56 -14.93
N PRO A 421 31.96 -38.15 -15.97
CA PRO A 421 32.06 -37.54 -17.30
C PRO A 421 30.69 -37.30 -17.96
N GLU A 422 29.66 -38.11 -17.66
CA GLU A 422 28.31 -37.93 -18.22
C GLU A 422 27.54 -36.79 -17.54
N VAL A 423 27.72 -36.61 -16.22
CA VAL A 423 27.12 -35.52 -15.43
C VAL A 423 27.79 -34.18 -15.77
N ALA A 424 29.13 -34.17 -15.87
CA ALA A 424 29.89 -32.97 -16.23
C ALA A 424 29.54 -32.45 -17.63
N ALA A 425 29.36 -33.34 -18.61
CA ALA A 425 28.97 -32.98 -19.96
C ALA A 425 27.55 -32.37 -20.03
N PHE A 426 26.64 -32.81 -19.15
CA PHE A 426 25.28 -32.27 -19.03
C PHE A 426 25.30 -30.86 -18.44
N ILE A 427 26.03 -30.66 -17.33
CA ILE A 427 26.21 -29.34 -16.68
C ILE A 427 26.81 -28.32 -17.66
N GLU A 428 27.79 -28.73 -18.48
CA GLU A 428 28.43 -27.83 -19.43
C GLU A 428 27.51 -27.46 -20.62
N ARG A 429 26.67 -28.39 -21.09
CA ARG A 429 25.63 -28.09 -22.10
C ARG A 429 24.58 -27.12 -21.57
N GLU A 430 24.15 -27.27 -20.32
CA GLU A 430 23.16 -26.40 -19.69
C GLU A 430 23.71 -24.98 -19.44
N LYS A 431 24.97 -24.85 -19.00
CA LYS A 431 25.64 -23.54 -18.89
C LYS A 431 25.73 -22.81 -20.24
N ARG A 432 25.97 -23.53 -21.33
CA ARG A 432 26.03 -22.94 -22.69
C ARG A 432 24.66 -22.49 -23.23
N SER A 433 23.57 -23.18 -22.89
CA SER A 433 22.21 -22.79 -23.31
C SER A 433 21.69 -21.56 -22.54
N VAL A 434 21.96 -21.47 -21.23
CA VAL A 434 21.60 -20.33 -20.38
C VAL A 434 22.30 -19.04 -20.82
N THR A 435 23.59 -19.14 -21.19
CA THR A 435 24.39 -17.98 -21.63
C THR A 435 23.89 -17.36 -22.94
N ARG A 436 23.39 -18.18 -23.87
CA ARG A 436 22.82 -17.71 -25.15
C ARG A 436 21.47 -16.98 -24.98
N GLY A 437 20.68 -17.34 -23.98
CA GLY A 437 19.39 -16.69 -23.67
C GLY A 437 19.53 -15.30 -23.04
N LYS A 438 20.48 -15.12 -22.11
CA LYS A 438 20.72 -13.85 -21.38
C LYS A 438 21.10 -12.69 -22.32
N ASN A 439 21.84 -12.95 -23.41
CA ASN A 439 22.26 -11.91 -24.36
C ASN A 439 21.14 -11.43 -25.31
N ARG A 440 20.18 -12.31 -25.69
CA ARG A 440 19.04 -11.94 -26.54
C ARG A 440 18.00 -11.08 -25.80
N ARG A 441 17.71 -11.36 -24.52
CA ARG A 441 16.80 -10.55 -23.68
C ARG A 441 17.37 -9.14 -23.42
N LYS A 442 18.67 -9.02 -23.13
CA LYS A 442 19.33 -7.70 -22.95
C LYS A 442 19.29 -6.84 -24.22
N MET A 443 19.42 -7.45 -25.40
CA MET A 443 19.34 -6.73 -26.67
C MET A 443 17.91 -6.22 -26.96
N ARG A 444 16.87 -7.03 -26.70
CA ARG A 444 15.47 -6.61 -26.85
C ARG A 444 15.06 -5.49 -25.88
N GLN A 445 15.49 -5.55 -24.62
CA GLN A 445 15.23 -4.48 -23.65
C GLN A 445 15.92 -3.17 -24.02
N ARG A 446 17.13 -3.23 -24.59
CA ARG A 446 17.82 -2.02 -25.11
C ARG A 446 17.07 -1.42 -26.30
N LEU A 447 16.61 -2.24 -27.23
CA LEU A 447 15.81 -1.77 -28.37
C LEU A 447 14.48 -1.15 -27.91
N ALA A 448 13.77 -1.77 -26.97
CA ALA A 448 12.52 -1.24 -26.42
C ALA A 448 12.70 0.12 -25.71
N LYS A 449 13.80 0.30 -24.96
CA LYS A 449 14.13 1.59 -24.35
C LYS A 449 14.44 2.65 -25.40
N ILE A 450 15.18 2.31 -26.46
CA ILE A 450 15.49 3.23 -27.56
C ILE A 450 14.19 3.66 -28.28
N THR A 451 13.25 2.74 -28.53
CA THR A 451 11.99 3.07 -29.18
C THR A 451 11.11 3.99 -28.33
N ILE A 452 11.05 3.80 -27.01
CA ILE A 452 10.29 4.69 -26.11
C ILE A 452 10.88 6.10 -26.12
N VAL A 453 12.21 6.21 -26.01
CA VAL A 453 12.88 7.52 -26.05
C VAL A 453 12.67 8.20 -27.40
N ALA A 454 12.77 7.47 -28.51
CA ALA A 454 12.50 8.02 -29.84
C ALA A 454 11.06 8.54 -29.97
N LEU A 455 10.08 7.82 -29.41
CA LEU A 455 8.68 8.21 -29.45
C LEU A 455 8.41 9.49 -28.63
N LEU A 456 9.04 9.61 -27.46
CA LEU A 456 8.98 10.83 -26.65
C LEU A 456 9.62 12.04 -27.36
N VAL A 457 10.73 11.83 -28.07
CA VAL A 457 11.37 12.88 -28.88
C VAL A 457 10.45 13.31 -30.03
N VAL A 458 9.80 12.37 -30.72
CA VAL A 458 8.83 12.70 -31.76
C VAL A 458 7.64 13.49 -31.19
N LEU A 459 7.12 13.08 -30.02
CA LEU A 459 6.04 13.79 -29.33
C LEU A 459 6.45 15.21 -28.94
N ALA A 460 7.67 15.40 -28.45
CA ALA A 460 8.22 16.72 -28.17
C ALA A 460 8.37 17.57 -29.44
N ILE A 461 8.85 17.00 -30.55
CA ILE A 461 8.96 17.69 -31.84
C ILE A 461 7.59 18.09 -32.38
N VAL A 462 6.58 17.22 -32.27
CA VAL A 462 5.20 17.50 -32.67
C VAL A 462 4.60 18.60 -31.78
N GLY A 463 4.81 18.54 -30.46
CA GLY A 463 4.36 19.57 -29.51
C GLY A 463 4.99 20.94 -29.80
N VAL A 464 6.31 20.98 -30.03
CA VAL A 464 7.03 22.21 -30.40
C VAL A 464 6.56 22.73 -31.76
N SER A 465 6.34 21.85 -32.75
CA SER A 465 5.85 22.24 -34.08
C SER A 465 4.42 22.78 -34.03
N GLY A 466 3.54 22.18 -33.21
CA GLY A 466 2.19 22.68 -32.97
C GLY A 466 2.20 24.06 -32.31
N ALA A 467 3.04 24.25 -31.30
CA ALA A 467 3.25 25.56 -30.67
C ALA A 467 3.82 26.59 -31.67
N TYR A 468 4.74 26.17 -32.54
CA TYR A 468 5.33 27.02 -33.58
C TYR A 468 4.26 27.47 -34.60
N GLN A 469 3.37 26.58 -35.03
CA GLN A 469 2.29 26.95 -35.97
C GLN A 469 1.23 27.86 -35.35
N TRP A 470 0.88 27.66 -34.08
CA TRP A 470 -0.06 28.54 -33.38
C TRP A 470 0.50 29.96 -33.19
N THR A 471 1.81 30.10 -33.02
CA THR A 471 2.46 31.41 -32.80
C THR A 471 2.36 32.35 -34.01
N PHE A 472 2.23 31.83 -35.24
CA PHE A 472 2.18 32.65 -36.47
C PHE A 472 0.76 33.00 -36.95
N SER A 473 -0.29 32.46 -36.33
CA SER A 473 -1.68 32.75 -36.74
C SER A 473 -2.26 33.99 -36.07
N GLN A 474 -1.56 34.59 -35.11
CA GLN A 474 -2.08 35.67 -34.28
C GLN A 474 -1.53 37.03 -34.73
N TYR A 475 -2.39 38.05 -34.70
CA TYR A 475 -2.04 39.45 -34.94
C TYR A 475 -2.32 40.26 -33.67
N TYR A 476 -1.58 41.32 -33.44
CA TYR A 476 -1.94 42.27 -32.38
C TYR A 476 -1.64 43.71 -32.77
N ILE A 477 -2.39 44.64 -32.19
CA ILE A 477 -2.22 46.08 -32.37
C ILE A 477 -1.44 46.61 -31.17
N GLY A 478 -0.33 47.30 -31.44
CA GLY A 478 0.57 47.85 -30.43
C GLY A 478 1.14 49.21 -30.82
N GLU A 479 2.03 49.73 -29.99
CA GLU A 479 2.77 50.99 -30.25
C GLU A 479 4.12 50.72 -30.92
N SER A 480 4.39 51.42 -32.02
CA SER A 480 5.70 51.51 -32.66
C SER A 480 6.07 52.97 -32.90
N ASP A 481 7.18 53.45 -32.33
CA ASP A 481 7.69 54.81 -32.54
C ASP A 481 6.63 55.93 -32.32
N GLY A 482 5.75 55.76 -31.33
CA GLY A 482 4.68 56.71 -31.00
C GLY A 482 3.45 56.65 -31.91
N MET A 483 3.39 55.67 -32.83
CA MET A 483 2.28 55.44 -33.76
C MET A 483 1.64 54.06 -33.52
N VAL A 484 0.36 53.93 -33.85
CA VAL A 484 -0.34 52.63 -33.78
C VAL A 484 0.14 51.73 -34.93
N ALA A 485 0.57 50.52 -34.61
CA ALA A 485 1.07 49.54 -35.57
C ALA A 485 0.45 48.14 -35.38
N ILE A 486 0.35 47.38 -36.47
CA ILE A 486 -0.08 45.98 -36.48
C ILE A 486 1.17 45.09 -36.51
N TYR A 487 1.22 44.16 -35.57
CA TYR A 487 2.25 43.14 -35.44
C TYR A 487 1.66 41.77 -35.76
N GLN A 488 2.48 40.91 -36.38
CA GLN A 488 2.18 39.48 -36.53
C GLN A 488 3.04 38.70 -35.54
N GLY A 489 2.40 37.89 -34.69
CA GLY A 489 3.02 37.12 -33.63
C GLY A 489 2.35 37.32 -32.27
N VAL A 490 2.99 36.83 -31.20
CA VAL A 490 2.50 36.95 -29.81
C VAL A 490 3.20 38.09 -29.08
N ASN A 491 2.45 38.89 -28.30
CA ASN A 491 2.97 39.99 -27.48
C ASN A 491 3.65 39.49 -26.19
N THR A 492 4.63 38.58 -26.31
CA THR A 492 5.36 38.03 -25.16
C THR A 492 6.84 37.95 -25.45
N ASN A 493 7.65 38.46 -24.53
CA ASN A 493 9.11 38.36 -24.58
C ASN A 493 9.56 37.01 -24.00
N LEU A 494 9.80 36.02 -24.86
CA LEU A 494 10.50 34.79 -24.45
C LEU A 494 12.00 34.95 -24.69
N PHE A 495 12.81 34.78 -23.63
CA PHE A 495 14.28 34.79 -23.69
C PHE A 495 14.91 36.02 -24.36
N GLY A 496 14.29 37.20 -24.22
CA GLY A 496 14.85 38.46 -24.70
C GLY A 496 14.76 38.68 -26.22
N MET A 497 14.03 37.83 -26.95
CA MET A 497 13.75 38.01 -28.38
C MET A 497 12.28 38.35 -28.59
N SER A 498 12.00 39.45 -29.30
CA SER A 498 10.64 39.78 -29.74
C SER A 498 10.23 38.84 -30.87
N LEU A 499 9.26 37.96 -30.59
CA LEU A 499 8.71 36.98 -31.54
C LEU A 499 7.65 37.59 -32.49
N SER A 500 7.62 38.92 -32.60
CA SER A 500 6.69 39.65 -33.45
C SER A 500 7.42 40.43 -34.53
N ARG A 501 6.78 40.57 -35.69
CA ARG A 501 7.25 41.41 -36.78
C ARG A 501 6.19 42.46 -37.08
N THR A 502 6.60 43.72 -37.22
CA THR A 502 5.71 44.78 -37.67
C THR A 502 5.29 44.52 -39.11
N VAL A 503 3.98 44.42 -39.35
CA VAL A 503 3.42 44.20 -40.68
C VAL A 503 2.96 45.52 -41.29
N GLU A 504 2.34 46.38 -40.50
CA GLU A 504 1.75 47.64 -40.98
C GLU A 504 1.85 48.73 -39.92
N THR A 505 2.42 49.89 -40.27
CA THR A 505 2.45 51.08 -39.40
C THR A 505 1.40 52.07 -39.89
N THR A 506 0.60 52.63 -38.97
CA THR A 506 -0.46 53.58 -39.33
C THR A 506 -0.05 55.04 -39.04
N ASP A 507 -0.77 55.99 -39.65
CA ASP A 507 -0.56 57.43 -39.43
C ASP A 507 -1.25 57.96 -38.15
N ILE A 508 -1.67 57.09 -37.23
CA ILE A 508 -2.40 57.47 -36.01
C ILE A 508 -1.40 57.60 -34.85
N PRO A 509 -1.09 58.82 -34.38
CA PRO A 509 -0.24 59.00 -33.21
C PRO A 509 -0.96 58.55 -31.93
N VAL A 510 -0.27 57.77 -31.11
CA VAL A 510 -0.81 57.22 -29.84
C VAL A 510 -1.16 58.34 -28.86
N SER A 511 -0.48 59.49 -28.95
CA SER A 511 -0.73 60.69 -28.15
C SER A 511 -2.07 61.38 -28.43
N GLU A 512 -2.72 61.10 -29.56
CA GLU A 512 -4.05 61.62 -29.88
C GLU A 512 -5.19 60.76 -29.33
N LEU A 513 -4.88 59.58 -28.79
CA LEU A 513 -5.85 58.66 -28.21
C LEU A 513 -6.22 59.04 -26.78
N SER A 514 -7.42 58.64 -26.34
CA SER A 514 -7.82 58.77 -24.93
C SER A 514 -6.95 57.87 -24.04
N GLN A 515 -6.69 58.27 -22.78
CA GLN A 515 -5.84 57.52 -21.83
C GLN A 515 -6.18 56.03 -21.76
N ASN A 516 -7.46 55.66 -21.64
CA ASN A 516 -7.90 54.26 -21.58
C ASN A 516 -7.61 53.47 -22.88
N MET A 517 -7.64 54.12 -24.05
CA MET A 517 -7.27 53.47 -25.31
C MET A 517 -5.76 53.39 -25.50
N ASN A 518 -5.01 54.38 -25.00
CA ASN A 518 -3.56 54.34 -24.99
C ASN A 518 -3.08 53.14 -24.17
N ASP A 519 -3.55 53.02 -22.92
CA ASP A 519 -3.20 51.89 -22.03
C ASP A 519 -3.50 50.53 -22.68
N LYS A 520 -4.65 50.39 -23.37
CA LYS A 520 -5.02 49.17 -24.09
C LYS A 520 -4.14 48.86 -25.31
N ILE A 521 -3.69 49.88 -26.04
CA ILE A 521 -2.78 49.69 -27.18
C ILE A 521 -1.36 49.40 -26.69
N THR A 522 -0.94 50.00 -25.58
CA THR A 522 0.35 49.69 -24.94
C THR A 522 0.38 48.26 -24.37
N GLU A 523 -0.73 47.79 -23.80
CA GLU A 523 -0.87 46.38 -23.35
C GLU A 523 -0.94 45.37 -24.51
N GLY A 524 -1.30 45.83 -25.71
CA GLY A 524 -1.41 45.03 -26.92
C GLY A 524 -2.78 44.36 -27.06
N VAL A 525 -3.49 44.68 -28.14
CA VAL A 525 -4.82 44.11 -28.43
C VAL A 525 -4.67 43.01 -29.48
N SER A 526 -4.86 41.75 -29.08
CA SER A 526 -4.81 40.59 -29.98
C SER A 526 -6.06 40.47 -30.85
N GLU A 527 -5.87 40.07 -32.11
CA GLU A 527 -6.92 39.83 -33.11
C GLU A 527 -6.57 38.57 -33.92
N ASP A 528 -7.58 37.79 -34.30
CA ASP A 528 -7.41 36.49 -34.96
C ASP A 528 -7.05 36.59 -36.45
N SER A 529 -7.17 37.79 -37.05
CA SER A 529 -6.83 38.02 -38.45
C SER A 529 -6.38 39.46 -38.73
N LEU A 530 -5.64 39.62 -39.83
CA LEU A 530 -5.17 40.93 -40.30
C LEU A 530 -6.31 41.85 -40.76
N ASP A 531 -7.39 41.28 -41.31
CA ASP A 531 -8.56 42.06 -41.72
C ASP A 531 -9.33 42.59 -40.51
N GLU A 532 -9.44 41.79 -39.45
CA GLU A 532 -10.07 42.19 -38.20
C GLU A 532 -9.25 43.27 -37.46
N ALA A 533 -7.91 43.16 -37.47
CA ALA A 533 -7.01 44.19 -36.97
C ALA A 533 -7.18 45.52 -37.75
N ARG A 534 -7.37 45.47 -39.07
CA ARG A 534 -7.64 46.66 -39.90
C ARG A 534 -9.01 47.26 -39.63
N ASP A 535 -10.04 46.44 -39.47
CA ASP A 535 -11.39 46.90 -39.12
C ASP A 535 -11.39 47.60 -37.76
N ARG A 536 -10.63 47.07 -36.81
CA ARG A 536 -10.42 47.67 -35.49
C ARG A 536 -9.76 49.04 -35.57
N ILE A 537 -8.71 49.19 -36.38
CA ILE A 537 -8.09 50.49 -36.67
C ILE A 537 -9.10 51.45 -37.32
N GLY A 538 -9.97 50.93 -38.19
CA GLY A 538 -11.06 51.71 -38.78
C GLY A 538 -12.09 52.21 -37.76
N VAL A 539 -12.35 51.48 -36.68
CA VAL A 539 -13.16 51.94 -35.54
C VAL A 539 -12.43 53.05 -34.78
N ILE A 540 -11.16 52.83 -34.43
CA ILE A 540 -10.33 53.81 -33.71
C ILE A 540 -10.28 55.14 -34.47
N ARG A 541 -10.09 55.09 -35.80
CA ARG A 541 -10.08 56.29 -36.65
C ARG A 541 -11.42 57.05 -36.65
N ARG A 542 -12.55 56.32 -36.65
CA ARG A 542 -13.89 56.93 -36.60
C ARG A 542 -14.16 57.60 -35.26
N ASP A 543 -13.75 56.96 -34.16
CA ASP A 543 -13.89 57.53 -32.82
C ASP A 543 -13.03 58.77 -32.64
N LEU A 544 -11.81 58.76 -33.18
CA LEU A 544 -10.92 59.92 -33.16
C LEU A 544 -11.50 61.10 -33.97
N ALA A 545 -12.07 60.83 -35.14
CA ALA A 545 -12.74 61.84 -35.96
C ALA A 545 -13.99 62.43 -35.28
N LYS A 546 -14.73 61.60 -34.53
CA LYS A 546 -15.88 62.04 -33.74
C LYS A 546 -15.44 62.95 -32.58
N GLN A 547 -14.40 62.57 -31.85
CA GLN A 547 -13.82 63.40 -30.77
C GLN A 547 -13.28 64.74 -31.28
N LYS A 548 -12.62 64.76 -32.44
CA LYS A 548 -12.16 66.02 -33.07
C LYS A 548 -13.35 66.94 -33.42
N LYS A 549 -14.43 66.39 -34.00
CA LYS A 549 -15.66 67.15 -34.29
C LYS A 549 -16.35 67.67 -33.03
N ASP A 550 -16.37 66.89 -31.96
CA ASP A 550 -16.99 67.30 -30.70
C ASP A 550 -16.17 68.41 -30.02
N LYS A 551 -14.83 68.33 -30.04
CA LYS A 551 -13.93 69.40 -29.58
C LYS A 551 -14.06 70.68 -30.40
N GLU A 552 -14.20 70.59 -31.73
CA GLU A 552 -14.41 71.76 -32.59
C GLU A 552 -15.74 72.46 -32.31
N LYS A 553 -16.83 71.69 -32.13
CA LYS A 553 -18.14 72.23 -31.72
C LYS A 553 -18.09 72.90 -30.35
N GLU A 554 -17.34 72.33 -29.40
CA GLU A 554 -17.18 72.92 -28.06
C GLU A 554 -16.34 74.21 -28.10
N SER A 555 -15.31 74.27 -28.95
CA SER A 555 -14.47 75.47 -29.15
C SER A 555 -15.21 76.62 -29.86
N THR A 556 -16.07 76.31 -30.83
CA THR A 556 -16.92 77.32 -31.51
C THR A 556 -18.05 77.82 -30.60
N THR A 557 -18.60 76.95 -29.75
CA THR A 557 -19.58 77.35 -28.72
C THR A 557 -18.94 78.27 -27.67
N LYS A 558 -17.70 78.00 -27.24
CA LYS A 558 -16.95 78.88 -26.32
C LYS A 558 -16.56 80.22 -26.95
N ARG A 559 -16.18 80.26 -28.24
CA ARG A 559 -15.91 81.53 -28.95
C ARG A 559 -17.16 82.41 -29.11
N ASN A 560 -18.31 81.81 -29.41
CA ASN A 560 -19.58 82.55 -29.52
C ASN A 560 -20.08 83.06 -28.15
N ALA A 561 -19.72 82.39 -27.06
CA ALA A 561 -19.99 82.84 -25.69
C ALA A 561 -19.06 83.99 -25.23
N SER A 562 -17.82 84.08 -25.75
CA SER A 562 -16.92 85.21 -25.45
C SER A 562 -17.23 86.48 -26.25
N ASP A 563 -17.81 86.37 -27.45
CA ASP A 563 -18.22 87.53 -28.26
C ASP A 563 -19.53 88.19 -27.77
N THR A 564 -20.29 87.52 -26.88
CA THR A 564 -21.52 88.08 -26.29
C THR A 564 -21.27 88.87 -24.99
N ASP A 565 -20.06 88.80 -24.40
CA ASP A 565 -19.71 89.50 -23.15
C ASP A 565 -18.97 90.84 -23.37
N SER A 566 -18.48 91.12 -24.59
CA SER A 566 -17.79 92.38 -24.91
C SER A 566 -18.74 93.54 -25.30
N GLY A 567 -20.06 93.31 -25.34
CA GLY A 567 -21.07 94.28 -25.80
C GLY A 567 -21.81 95.08 -24.72
N ARG A 568 -21.46 94.97 -23.43
CA ARG A 568 -22.20 95.62 -22.33
C ARG A 568 -21.30 96.40 -21.38
N GLY A 569 -20.81 97.56 -21.83
CA GLY A 569 -20.13 98.53 -20.97
C GLY A 569 -20.11 99.94 -21.56
N THR A 570 -20.65 100.88 -20.77
CA THR A 570 -20.52 102.35 -20.83
C THR A 570 -21.36 103.15 -21.85
N LYS A 571 -22.61 103.41 -21.47
CA LYS A 571 -23.25 104.73 -21.62
C LYS A 571 -23.48 105.30 -20.22
N SER A 572 -22.72 106.32 -19.84
CA SER A 572 -23.09 107.53 -19.07
C SER A 572 -21.82 108.28 -18.70
#